data_AF-S7Q7M2-F1
#
_entry.id   AF-S7Q7M2-F1
#
_cell.length_a   1.000
_cell.length_b   1.000
_cell.length_c   1.000
_cell.angle_alpha   90.00
_cell.angle_beta   90.00
_cell.angle_gamma   90.00
#
_symmetry.space_group_name_H-M   'P 1'
#
loop_
_entity.id
_entity.type
_entity.pdbx_description
1 polymer ?
#
loop_
_entity_poly.entity_id
_entity_poly.type
_entity_poly.pdbx_seq_one_letter_code
_entity_poly.pdbx_strand_id
1 'polypeptide(L)'
;CVNQDIVDKLQQLKELHEAKRGTEERWRVYAYGRAIGALRKYPKRITSYAEARKISGVGEKTAQKIMEILDTGELKRIETENTEDVKVTALFRGIYGVGSQTAFQWYAAGCKTLDDVRARKGGIKVSSVQELGLKYYDGKSRTIRTPPSLIALRGPMISRHQRSYAPR
;
A
#
# COMPACT_ATOMS: atom_id res chain seq x y z
N CYS A 1 -6.01 -20.34 -7.48
CA CYS A 1 -7.47 -20.55 -7.36
C CYS A 1 -8.11 -20.48 -8.74
N VAL A 2 -9.38 -20.89 -8.94
CA VAL A 2 -10.03 -20.89 -10.28
C VAL A 2 -10.19 -19.47 -10.87
N ASN A 3 -10.25 -18.47 -9.99
CA ASN A 3 -10.45 -17.06 -10.34
C ASN A 3 -9.17 -16.23 -10.15
N GLN A 4 -7.99 -16.81 -10.44
CA GLN A 4 -6.70 -16.22 -10.06
C GLN A 4 -6.40 -14.90 -10.76
N ASP A 5 -6.62 -14.81 -12.07
CA ASP A 5 -6.52 -13.61 -12.90
C ASP A 5 -7.38 -12.44 -12.35
N ILE A 6 -8.62 -12.74 -11.95
CA ILE A 6 -9.54 -11.75 -11.35
C ILE A 6 -8.97 -11.28 -10.00
N VAL A 7 -8.50 -12.23 -9.19
CA VAL A 7 -7.88 -11.94 -7.90
C VAL A 7 -6.64 -11.07 -8.06
N ASP A 8 -5.79 -11.35 -9.04
CA ASP A 8 -4.54 -10.62 -9.28
C ASP A 8 -4.81 -9.18 -9.71
N LYS A 9 -5.78 -8.95 -10.60
CA LYS A 9 -6.17 -7.60 -11.02
C LYS A 9 -6.84 -6.80 -9.89
N LEU A 10 -7.72 -7.44 -9.09
CA LEU A 10 -8.30 -6.79 -7.91
C LEU A 10 -7.26 -6.51 -6.81
N GLN A 11 -6.23 -7.35 -6.69
CA GLN A 11 -5.12 -7.15 -5.77
C GLN A 11 -4.28 -5.93 -6.17
N GLN A 12 -3.95 -5.79 -7.46
CA GLN A 12 -3.29 -4.57 -7.97
C GLN A 12 -4.13 -3.31 -7.70
N LEU A 13 -5.44 -3.38 -7.94
CA LEU A 13 -6.34 -2.25 -7.66
C LEU A 13 -6.37 -1.89 -6.16
N LYS A 14 -6.38 -2.91 -5.28
CA LYS A 14 -6.30 -2.72 -3.83
C LYS A 14 -5.02 -1.98 -3.44
N GLU A 15 -3.88 -2.37 -3.98
CA GLU A 15 -2.58 -1.73 -3.70
C GLU A 15 -2.53 -0.26 -4.16
N LEU A 16 -3.14 0.05 -5.31
CA LEU A 16 -3.27 1.44 -5.78
C LEU A 16 -4.10 2.29 -4.81
N HIS A 17 -5.21 1.76 -4.30
CA HIS A 17 -6.05 2.50 -3.34
C HIS A 17 -5.42 2.55 -1.94
N GLU A 18 -4.58 1.59 -1.55
CA GLU A 18 -3.75 1.67 -0.33
C GLU A 18 -2.67 2.77 -0.41
N ALA A 19 -2.30 3.17 -1.63
CA ALA A 19 -1.41 4.30 -1.85
C ALA A 19 -2.10 5.64 -1.54
N LYS A 20 -3.41 5.73 -1.78
CA LYS A 20 -4.23 6.95 -1.69
C LYS A 20 -4.72 7.23 -0.26
N ARG A 21 -5.06 8.50 0.02
CA ARG A 21 -5.57 8.93 1.34
C ARG A 21 -7.05 9.29 1.24
N GLY A 22 -7.82 8.93 2.26
CA GLY A 22 -9.24 9.23 2.36
C GLY A 22 -9.98 8.13 3.11
N THR A 23 -11.09 8.47 3.76
CA THR A 23 -11.99 7.48 4.37
C THR A 23 -12.61 6.58 3.30
N GLU A 24 -12.98 7.14 2.15
CA GLU A 24 -13.51 6.39 1.01
C GLU A 24 -12.51 5.36 0.47
N GLU A 25 -11.23 5.73 0.37
CA GLU A 25 -10.16 4.84 -0.09
C GLU A 25 -9.96 3.65 0.85
N ARG A 26 -10.04 3.87 2.17
CA ARG A 26 -9.99 2.78 3.16
C ARG A 26 -11.15 1.80 2.98
N TRP A 27 -12.36 2.29 2.73
CA TRP A 27 -13.51 1.44 2.46
C TRP A 27 -13.37 0.64 1.17
N ARG A 28 -12.77 1.25 0.13
CA ARG A 28 -12.45 0.55 -1.13
C ARG A 28 -11.45 -0.58 -0.90
N VAL A 29 -10.34 -0.31 -0.22
CA VAL A 29 -9.32 -1.31 0.15
C VAL A 29 -9.94 -2.47 0.93
N TYR A 30 -10.79 -2.16 1.91
CA TYR A 30 -11.51 -3.16 2.70
C TYR A 30 -12.43 -4.02 1.81
N ALA A 31 -13.23 -3.39 0.96
CA ALA A 31 -14.14 -4.08 0.05
C ALA A 31 -13.40 -5.01 -0.92
N TYR A 32 -12.27 -4.56 -1.50
CA TYR A 32 -11.44 -5.41 -2.35
C TYR A 32 -10.82 -6.57 -1.58
N GLY A 33 -10.34 -6.35 -0.35
CA GLY A 33 -9.84 -7.42 0.51
C GLY A 33 -10.89 -8.50 0.79
N ARG A 34 -12.14 -8.10 1.06
CA ARG A 34 -13.26 -9.03 1.26
C ARG A 34 -13.58 -9.81 -0.02
N ALA A 35 -13.67 -9.12 -1.16
CA ALA A 35 -13.93 -9.75 -2.45
C ALA A 35 -12.84 -10.76 -2.83
N ILE A 36 -11.56 -10.39 -2.72
CA ILE A 36 -10.41 -11.26 -3.00
C ILE A 36 -10.47 -12.53 -2.14
N GLY A 37 -10.74 -12.38 -0.84
CA GLY A 37 -10.88 -13.52 0.07
C GLY A 37 -12.02 -14.47 -0.32
N ALA A 38 -13.14 -13.93 -0.81
CA ALA A 38 -14.27 -14.71 -1.27
C ALA A 38 -13.98 -15.42 -2.61
N LEU A 39 -13.39 -14.70 -3.57
CA LEU A 39 -13.03 -15.23 -4.90
C LEU A 39 -12.03 -16.37 -4.84
N ARG A 40 -11.05 -16.29 -3.92
CA ARG A 40 -10.06 -17.37 -3.71
C ARG A 40 -10.69 -18.69 -3.26
N LYS A 41 -11.79 -18.62 -2.50
CA LYS A 41 -12.53 -19.76 -1.96
C LYS A 41 -13.66 -20.23 -2.88
N TYR A 42 -14.00 -19.44 -3.90
CA TYR A 42 -15.10 -19.76 -4.79
C TYR A 42 -14.70 -20.92 -5.73
N PRO A 43 -15.45 -22.04 -5.75
CA PRO A 43 -15.02 -23.28 -6.39
C PRO A 43 -15.22 -23.30 -7.91
N LYS A 44 -15.94 -22.34 -8.48
CA LYS A 44 -16.29 -22.29 -9.90
C LYS A 44 -15.72 -21.04 -10.56
N ARG A 45 -15.57 -21.08 -11.88
CA ARG A 45 -15.22 -19.91 -12.67
C ARG A 45 -16.42 -18.98 -12.76
N ILE A 46 -16.24 -17.72 -12.39
CA ILE A 46 -17.30 -16.71 -12.53
C ILE A 46 -17.47 -16.41 -14.01
N THR A 47 -18.72 -16.40 -14.47
CA THR A 47 -19.06 -16.15 -15.87
C THR A 47 -20.04 -15.00 -16.06
N SER A 48 -20.73 -14.58 -15.00
CA SER A 48 -21.79 -13.57 -15.10
C SER A 48 -21.82 -12.61 -13.91
N TYR A 49 -22.38 -11.42 -14.15
CA TYR A 49 -22.55 -10.40 -13.13
C TYR A 49 -23.44 -10.87 -11.97
N ALA A 50 -24.53 -11.57 -12.31
CA ALA A 50 -25.47 -12.11 -11.34
C ALA A 50 -24.80 -13.15 -10.42
N GLU A 51 -23.91 -13.98 -10.97
CA GLU A 51 -23.12 -14.94 -10.19
C GLU A 51 -22.14 -14.21 -9.26
N ALA A 52 -21.41 -13.22 -9.78
CA ALA A 52 -20.49 -12.41 -8.97
C ALA A 52 -21.22 -11.71 -7.80
N ARG A 53 -22.42 -11.16 -8.04
CA ARG A 53 -23.25 -10.49 -7.02
C ARG A 53 -23.75 -11.41 -5.90
N LYS A 54 -23.87 -12.72 -6.17
CA LYS A 54 -24.29 -13.71 -5.16
C LYS A 54 -23.16 -14.08 -4.20
N ILE A 55 -21.91 -13.74 -4.52
CA ILE A 55 -20.76 -14.05 -3.68
C ILE A 55 -20.73 -13.10 -2.49
N SER A 56 -20.80 -13.65 -1.27
CA SER A 56 -20.69 -12.87 -0.04
C SER A 56 -19.34 -12.15 0.03
N GLY A 57 -19.39 -10.82 0.15
CA GLY A 57 -18.20 -9.95 0.10
C GLY A 57 -17.97 -9.26 -1.25
N VAL A 58 -18.78 -9.55 -2.28
CA VAL A 58 -18.74 -8.87 -3.58
C VAL A 58 -19.94 -7.90 -3.71
N GLY A 59 -19.65 -6.61 -3.64
CA GLY A 59 -20.63 -5.54 -3.88
C GLY A 59 -20.84 -5.25 -5.37
N GLU A 60 -21.85 -4.41 -5.68
CA GLU A 60 -22.19 -3.99 -7.05
C GLU A 60 -21.00 -3.43 -7.84
N LYS A 61 -20.31 -2.43 -7.29
CA LYS A 61 -19.14 -1.81 -7.94
C LYS A 61 -17.97 -2.77 -8.14
N THR A 62 -17.88 -3.83 -7.33
CA THR A 62 -16.84 -4.86 -7.45
C THR A 62 -17.25 -5.90 -8.49
N ALA A 63 -18.51 -6.32 -8.51
CA ALA A 63 -19.06 -7.21 -9.52
C ALA A 63 -18.93 -6.62 -10.93
N GLN A 64 -19.19 -5.31 -11.11
CA GLN A 64 -18.97 -4.62 -12.38
C GLN A 64 -17.50 -4.72 -12.85
N LYS A 65 -16.54 -4.55 -11.94
CA LYS A 65 -15.11 -4.69 -12.25
C LYS A 65 -14.72 -6.12 -12.59
N ILE A 66 -15.32 -7.10 -11.91
CA ILE A 66 -15.10 -8.52 -12.25
C ILE A 66 -15.54 -8.78 -13.69
N MET A 67 -16.67 -8.24 -14.13
CA MET A 67 -17.11 -8.38 -15.52
C MET A 67 -16.19 -7.70 -16.51
N GLU A 68 -15.69 -6.51 -16.18
CA GLU A 68 -14.71 -5.80 -17.01
C GLU A 68 -13.41 -6.60 -17.18
N ILE A 69 -12.92 -7.23 -16.10
CA ILE A 69 -11.74 -8.11 -16.13
C ILE A 69 -12.03 -9.35 -16.98
N LEU A 70 -13.22 -9.93 -16.88
CA LEU A 70 -13.60 -11.10 -17.66
C LEU A 70 -13.71 -10.81 -19.16
N ASP A 71 -14.19 -9.62 -19.53
CA ASP A 71 -14.40 -9.20 -20.91
C ASP A 71 -13.10 -8.77 -21.59
N THR A 72 -12.27 -8.00 -20.88
CA THR A 72 -11.09 -7.34 -21.48
C THR A 72 -9.75 -7.94 -21.04
N GLY A 73 -9.74 -8.77 -19.99
CA GLY A 73 -8.52 -9.24 -19.32
C GLY A 73 -7.82 -8.17 -18.49
N GLU A 74 -8.30 -6.92 -18.54
CA GLU A 74 -7.70 -5.76 -17.89
C GLU A 74 -8.76 -4.97 -17.12
N LEU A 75 -8.31 -4.00 -16.34
CA LEU A 75 -9.17 -3.04 -15.66
C LEU A 75 -8.81 -1.69 -16.26
N LYS A 76 -9.58 -1.20 -17.23
CA LYS A 76 -9.28 0.09 -17.91
C LYS A 76 -9.22 1.24 -16.91
N ARG A 77 -9.85 1.09 -15.75
CA ARG A 77 -9.79 2.05 -14.63
C ARG A 77 -8.46 2.05 -13.86
N ILE A 78 -7.64 1.02 -13.94
CA ILE A 78 -6.28 1.02 -13.34
C ILE A 78 -5.38 2.04 -14.04
N GLU A 79 -5.52 2.21 -15.36
CA GLU A 79 -4.74 3.20 -16.10
C GLU A 79 -5.11 4.64 -15.72
N THR A 80 -6.40 4.92 -15.51
CA THR A 80 -6.88 6.25 -15.13
C THR A 80 -6.51 6.62 -13.69
N GLU A 81 -6.44 5.65 -12.79
CA GLU A 81 -6.12 5.88 -11.37
C GLU A 81 -4.61 5.90 -11.10
N ASN A 82 -3.77 5.49 -12.06
CA ASN A 82 -2.30 5.53 -12.02
C ASN A 82 -1.75 6.91 -12.42
N THR A 83 -2.29 7.94 -11.76
CA THR A 83 -1.95 9.33 -11.98
C THR A 83 -0.53 9.64 -11.48
N GLU A 84 0.05 10.75 -11.97
CA GLU A 84 1.42 11.15 -11.60
C GLU A 84 1.60 11.30 -10.08
N ASP A 85 0.60 11.85 -9.39
CA ASP A 85 0.61 11.99 -7.93
C ASP A 85 0.71 10.63 -7.21
N VAL A 86 0.02 9.60 -7.69
CA VAL A 86 0.08 8.26 -7.09
C VAL A 86 1.46 7.64 -7.27
N LYS A 87 2.07 7.80 -8.45
CA LYS A 87 3.42 7.31 -8.73
C LYS A 87 4.47 8.01 -7.88
N VAL A 88 4.42 9.34 -7.84
CA VAL A 88 5.38 10.17 -7.12
C VAL A 88 5.25 9.99 -5.60
N THR A 89 4.02 9.97 -5.08
CA THR A 89 3.82 9.76 -3.64
C THR A 89 4.21 8.34 -3.22
N ALA A 90 3.98 7.32 -4.06
CA ALA A 90 4.48 5.96 -3.82
C ALA A 90 6.01 5.89 -3.80
N LEU A 91 6.69 6.58 -4.73
CA LEU A 91 8.15 6.72 -4.75
C LEU A 91 8.66 7.29 -3.42
N PHE A 92 8.08 8.41 -2.96
CA PHE A 92 8.51 9.05 -1.71
C PHE A 92 8.24 8.20 -0.48
N ARG A 93 7.13 7.46 -0.45
CA ARG A 93 6.84 6.51 0.64
C ARG A 93 7.84 5.35 0.75
N GLY A 94 8.65 5.12 -0.27
CA GLY A 94 9.75 4.18 -0.19
C GLY A 94 10.92 4.68 0.68
N ILE A 95 11.01 5.98 0.93
CA ILE A 95 12.06 6.58 1.75
C ILE A 95 11.76 6.30 3.22
N TYR A 96 12.76 5.79 3.94
CA TYR A 96 12.63 5.52 5.37
C TYR A 96 12.24 6.79 6.15
N GLY A 97 11.21 6.70 6.99
CA GLY A 97 10.68 7.85 7.74
C GLY A 97 9.71 8.74 6.95
N VAL A 98 9.36 8.39 5.71
CA VAL A 98 8.37 9.12 4.90
C VAL A 98 7.05 8.36 4.87
N GLY A 99 6.06 8.90 5.58
CA GLY A 99 4.68 8.42 5.53
C GLY A 99 3.86 9.12 4.43
N SER A 100 2.61 8.68 4.24
CA SER A 100 1.71 9.23 3.22
C SER A 100 1.45 10.74 3.37
N GLN A 101 1.57 11.31 4.57
CA GLN A 101 1.39 12.76 4.78
C GLN A 101 2.54 13.55 4.19
N THR A 102 3.76 13.18 4.56
CA THR A 102 4.99 13.83 4.10
C THR A 102 5.15 13.65 2.59
N ALA A 103 4.88 12.46 2.06
CA ALA A 103 4.92 12.19 0.62
C ALA A 103 3.98 13.12 -0.17
N PHE A 104 2.75 13.29 0.31
CA PHE A 104 1.78 14.19 -0.32
C PHE A 104 2.21 15.66 -0.21
N GLN A 105 2.71 16.09 0.96
CA GLN A 105 3.21 17.46 1.14
C GLN A 105 4.36 17.78 0.19
N TRP A 106 5.29 16.85 -0.01
CA TRP A 106 6.39 17.05 -0.96
C TRP A 106 5.90 17.12 -2.40
N TYR A 107 4.95 16.26 -2.79
CA TYR A 107 4.32 16.35 -4.11
C TYR A 107 3.61 17.70 -4.32
N ALA A 108 2.82 18.14 -3.34
CA ALA A 108 2.12 19.43 -3.38
C ALA A 108 3.09 20.63 -3.41
N ALA A 109 4.28 20.50 -2.84
CA ALA A 109 5.37 21.47 -2.94
C ALA A 109 6.14 21.43 -4.29
N GLY A 110 5.72 20.57 -5.23
CA GLY A 110 6.28 20.46 -6.57
C GLY A 110 7.45 19.48 -6.72
N CYS A 111 7.71 18.65 -5.71
CA CYS A 111 8.70 17.57 -5.83
C CYS A 111 8.11 16.41 -6.63
N LYS A 112 8.80 16.00 -7.70
CA LYS A 112 8.43 14.85 -8.54
C LYS A 112 9.49 13.74 -8.54
N THR A 113 10.72 14.08 -8.18
CA THR A 113 11.88 13.18 -8.18
C THR A 113 12.56 13.16 -6.80
N LEU A 114 13.42 12.18 -6.57
CA LEU A 114 14.24 12.15 -5.34
C LEU A 114 15.22 13.32 -5.29
N ASP A 115 15.72 13.78 -6.44
CA ASP A 115 16.61 14.94 -6.52
C ASP A 115 15.90 16.24 -6.16
N ASP A 116 14.62 16.41 -6.50
CA ASP A 116 13.81 17.54 -5.99
C ASP A 116 13.78 17.53 -4.45
N VAL A 117 13.67 16.34 -3.84
CA VAL A 117 13.64 16.19 -2.38
C VAL A 117 15.01 16.46 -1.76
N ARG A 118 16.10 16.02 -2.40
CA ARG A 118 17.49 16.32 -1.99
C ARG A 118 17.78 17.81 -2.09
N ALA A 119 17.30 18.47 -3.15
CA ALA A 119 17.43 19.90 -3.38
C ALA A 119 16.47 20.75 -2.53
N ARG A 120 15.63 20.13 -1.68
CA ARG A 120 14.64 20.82 -0.84
C ARG A 120 13.70 21.73 -1.63
N LYS A 121 13.35 21.32 -2.86
CA LYS A 121 12.47 22.08 -3.75
C LYS A 121 11.16 22.43 -3.05
N GLY A 122 10.68 23.66 -3.27
CA GLY A 122 9.47 24.16 -2.62
C GLY A 122 9.61 24.40 -1.11
N GLY A 123 10.83 24.41 -0.57
CA GLY A 123 11.08 24.68 0.85
C GLY A 123 10.65 23.55 1.78
N ILE A 124 10.61 22.31 1.28
CA ILE A 124 10.17 21.16 2.07
C ILE A 124 11.08 20.90 3.28
N LYS A 125 10.45 20.51 4.40
CA LYS A 125 11.18 20.07 5.59
C LYS A 125 11.44 18.57 5.49
N VAL A 126 12.66 18.18 5.86
CA VAL A 126 13.08 16.78 5.91
C VAL A 126 13.80 16.54 7.22
N SER A 127 13.41 15.50 7.95
CA SER A 127 14.02 15.16 9.24
C SER A 127 15.33 14.38 9.06
N SER A 128 16.17 14.33 10.10
CA SER A 128 17.43 13.57 10.07
C SER A 128 17.23 12.08 9.74
N VAL A 129 16.09 11.51 10.14
CA VAL A 129 15.72 10.13 9.80
C VAL A 129 15.41 9.99 8.31
N GLN A 130 14.72 10.97 7.72
CA GLN A 130 14.41 11.00 6.30
C GLN A 130 15.64 11.29 5.44
N GLU A 131 16.60 12.09 5.94
CA GLU A 131 17.92 12.28 5.30
C GLU A 131 18.71 10.97 5.21
N LEU A 132 18.74 10.20 6.30
CA LEU A 132 19.30 8.85 6.27
C LEU A 132 18.55 7.96 5.29
N GLY A 133 17.21 8.03 5.29
CA GLY A 133 16.36 7.32 4.34
C GLY A 133 16.71 7.66 2.88
N LEU A 134 16.91 8.94 2.56
CA LEU A 134 17.28 9.42 1.22
C LEU A 134 18.70 8.98 0.81
N LYS A 135 19.64 8.97 1.77
CA LYS A 135 21.03 8.57 1.54
C LYS A 135 21.15 7.09 1.17
N TYR A 136 20.32 6.23 1.77
CA TYR A 136 20.37 4.78 1.58
C TYR A 136 19.22 4.24 0.70
N TYR A 137 18.49 5.11 0.02
CA TYR A 137 17.42 4.69 -0.88
C TYR A 137 17.99 4.12 -2.18
N ASP A 138 17.96 2.80 -2.34
CA ASP A 138 18.42 2.05 -3.53
C ASP A 138 17.33 1.96 -4.63
N GLY A 139 16.14 2.55 -4.45
CA GLY A 139 15.06 2.47 -5.46
C GLY A 139 14.45 1.07 -5.67
N LYS A 140 15.09 0.01 -5.14
CA LYS A 140 14.70 -1.41 -5.35
C LYS A 140 13.93 -2.03 -4.19
N SER A 141 13.77 -1.33 -3.06
CA SER A 141 13.31 -1.97 -1.82
C SER A 141 11.84 -1.64 -1.51
N ARG A 142 10.93 -2.55 -1.86
CA ARG A 142 9.57 -2.63 -1.28
C ARG A 142 9.56 -3.23 0.14
N THR A 143 10.73 -3.67 0.62
CA THR A 143 10.93 -4.15 1.99
C THR A 143 11.44 -3.00 2.85
N ILE A 144 10.79 -2.78 3.99
CA ILE A 144 11.24 -1.89 5.07
C ILE A 144 12.67 -2.29 5.45
N ARG A 145 13.67 -1.63 4.87
CA ARG A 145 15.06 -1.77 5.31
C ARG A 145 15.26 -0.77 6.44
N THR A 146 15.22 -1.27 7.67
CA THR A 146 15.71 -0.53 8.82
C THR A 146 17.16 -0.15 8.54
N PRO A 147 17.54 1.13 8.67
CA PRO A 147 18.93 1.54 8.52
C PRO A 147 19.82 0.73 9.48
N PRO A 148 21.00 0.24 9.06
CA PRO A 148 21.90 -0.51 9.94
C PRO A 148 22.23 0.23 11.23
N SER A 149 22.29 1.56 11.20
CA SER A 149 22.49 2.41 12.38
C SER A 149 21.38 2.32 13.43
N LEU A 150 20.15 2.01 13.02
CA LEU A 150 18.98 1.84 13.90
C LEU A 150 18.87 0.42 14.49
N ILE A 151 19.55 -0.56 13.88
CA ILE A 151 19.65 -1.93 14.42
C ILE A 151 20.56 -1.95 15.66
N ALA A 152 21.64 -1.14 15.65
CA ALA A 152 22.60 -1.05 16.75
C ALA A 152 22.02 -0.46 18.05
N LEU A 153 20.91 0.28 18.00
CA LEU A 153 20.28 0.89 19.17
C LEU A 153 19.22 0.00 19.85
N ARG A 154 18.94 -1.19 19.31
CA ARG A 154 18.05 -2.19 19.93
C ARG A 154 18.85 -3.35 20.54
N GLY A 155 19.91 -3.05 21.28
CA GLY A 155 20.46 -3.98 22.27
C GLY A 155 19.43 -4.28 23.37
N PRO A 156 19.43 -5.47 23.99
CA PRO A 156 18.38 -5.84 24.91
C PRO A 156 18.47 -5.02 26.21
N MET A 157 17.49 -4.13 26.45
CA MET A 157 17.20 -3.63 27.80
C MET A 157 16.64 -4.79 28.63
N ILE A 158 17.52 -5.64 29.15
CA ILE A 158 17.18 -6.53 30.25
C ILE A 158 17.24 -5.67 31.52
N SER A 159 16.10 -5.09 31.89
CA SER A 159 15.94 -4.47 33.20
C SER A 159 15.96 -5.57 34.26
N ARG A 160 17.04 -5.62 35.04
CA ARG A 160 17.08 -6.36 36.32
C ARG A 160 16.09 -5.71 37.28
N HIS A 161 14.91 -6.30 37.41
CA HIS A 161 14.10 -6.20 38.61
C HIS A 161 13.47 -7.55 38.90
N GLN A 162 14.18 -8.37 39.68
CA GLN A 162 13.55 -9.50 40.35
C GLN A 162 12.62 -8.91 41.42
N ARG A 163 11.31 -9.04 41.21
CA ARG A 163 10.32 -8.91 42.28
C ARG A 163 10.10 -10.31 42.84
N SER A 164 10.58 -10.51 44.05
CA SER A 164 10.29 -11.67 44.89
C SER A 164 8.77 -11.84 45.02
N TYR A 165 8.26 -13.00 44.63
CA TYR A 165 6.96 -13.51 45.09
C TYR A 165 7.15 -15.01 45.33
N ALA A 166 7.31 -15.37 46.61
CA ALA A 166 7.17 -16.73 47.09
C ALA A 166 5.67 -17.03 47.31
N PRO A 167 5.17 -18.24 47.01
CA PRO A 167 3.84 -18.66 47.44
C PRO A 167 3.89 -19.58 48.67
N ARG A 168 3.00 -19.24 49.62
CA ARG A 168 2.50 -19.96 50.81
C ARG A 168 3.41 -20.08 52.03
#